data_AF-A0A9E5F3Z9-F1
#
_entry.id   AF-A0A9E5F3Z9-F1
#
_cell.length_a   1.000
_cell.length_b   1.000
_cell.length_c   1.000
_cell.angle_alpha   90.00
_cell.angle_beta   90.00
_cell.angle_gamma   90.00
#
_symmetry.space_group_name_H-M   'P 1'
#
loop_
_entity.id
_entity.type
_entity.pdbx_description
1 polymer ?
#
loop_
_entity_poly.entity_id
_entity_poly.type
_entity_poly.pdbx_seq_one_letter_code
_entity_poly.pdbx_strand_id
1 'polypeptide(L)'
;MLAKQSDLYVFSDHPKDEAAKEAVGEVRQIISDIRGFSTVTVIKRDKNLGLAKSVISGVTEVINKEGRVIVLEDDLVTSPQFLEYMNQALRHYERDPKVFSIGGYQFPERTMKIPKGYPFDAYSGYRCCSWGWATWKDRWDRIDWEMKYFDAFMADAKSQAKFNLGGADRTQMLVHQREGKVNSWAIRFCYAHFQNDMRCIYPAKSLVNNIGLDNSGVHCGVDPSRQHDALDENFLPKLFCPAEPIVPEIAEAFYRVFSPKLGAKGIFSRGWGFLKKAYRKMALKYHPDKNPGIPKSAPYGTQDEDDFTRLDNAYKNFAVITAVNKVFQEYEENKKKM
;
A
#
# COMPACT_ATOMS: atom_id res chain seq x y z
N MET A 1 26.18 -6.48 -2.83
CA MET A 1 24.92 -5.93 -2.29
C MET A 1 24.91 -4.42 -2.45
N LEU A 2 23.88 -3.87 -3.09
CA LEU A 2 23.75 -2.42 -3.30
C LEU A 2 23.59 -1.61 -2.02
N ALA A 3 23.06 -2.18 -0.93
CA ALA A 3 22.82 -1.47 0.32
C ALA A 3 24.03 -0.63 0.78
N LYS A 4 25.25 -1.19 0.73
CA LYS A 4 26.50 -0.51 1.10
C LYS A 4 26.84 0.74 0.27
N GLN A 5 26.16 0.96 -0.85
CA GLN A 5 26.31 2.09 -1.76
C GLN A 5 25.08 3.03 -1.74
N SER A 6 24.01 2.65 -1.01
CA SER A 6 22.79 3.44 -0.84
C SER A 6 22.82 4.27 0.44
N ASP A 7 22.13 5.41 0.41
CA ASP A 7 21.91 6.26 1.59
C ASP A 7 20.57 5.90 2.23
N LEU A 8 20.57 5.63 3.54
CA LEU A 8 19.38 5.25 4.31
C LEU A 8 18.90 6.41 5.18
N TYR A 9 17.65 6.80 5.02
CA TYR A 9 16.97 7.72 5.94
C TYR A 9 15.88 6.95 6.70
N VAL A 10 15.92 6.99 8.03
CA VAL A 10 14.93 6.30 8.88
C VAL A 10 14.13 7.35 9.64
N PHE A 11 12.84 7.45 9.36
CA PHE A 11 11.95 8.38 10.04
C PHE A 11 11.21 7.66 11.18
N SER A 12 11.31 8.24 12.38
CA SER A 12 10.67 7.76 13.60
C SER A 12 9.79 8.86 14.17
N ASP A 13 8.47 8.71 14.10
CA ASP A 13 7.56 9.61 14.82
C ASP A 13 7.76 9.50 16.34
N HIS A 14 7.29 10.50 17.09
CA HIS A 14 7.18 10.39 18.54
C HIS A 14 6.07 9.38 18.92
N PRO A 15 6.16 8.72 20.10
CA PRO A 15 5.01 8.05 20.73
C PRO A 15 3.70 8.85 20.60
N LYS A 16 2.61 8.17 20.24
CA LYS A 16 1.26 8.76 20.16
C LYS A 16 0.63 9.03 21.53
N ASP A 17 1.03 8.25 22.54
CA ASP A 17 0.55 8.25 23.91
C ASP A 17 1.66 7.68 24.83
N GLU A 18 1.41 7.64 26.14
CA GLU A 18 2.34 7.09 27.13
C GLU A 18 2.62 5.59 26.93
N ALA A 19 1.61 4.81 26.53
CA ALA A 19 1.74 3.36 26.33
C ALA A 19 2.68 3.02 25.15
N ALA A 20 2.75 3.89 24.14
CA ALA A 20 3.67 3.75 23.01
C ALA A 20 5.11 4.24 23.29
N LYS A 21 5.47 4.65 24.52
CA LYS A 21 6.81 5.21 24.81
C LYS A 21 7.94 4.17 24.82
N GLU A 22 7.73 3.06 25.52
CA GLU A 22 8.72 1.99 25.73
C GLU A 22 9.13 1.35 24.39
N ALA A 23 8.24 0.52 23.84
CA ALA A 23 7.79 0.55 22.45
C ALA A 23 8.64 1.35 21.43
N VAL A 24 8.35 2.64 21.23
CA VAL A 24 9.07 3.47 20.25
C VAL A 24 10.51 3.75 20.68
N GLY A 25 10.81 3.72 21.99
CA GLY A 25 12.17 3.75 22.54
C GLY A 25 13.02 2.57 22.08
N GLU A 26 12.50 1.34 22.14
CA GLU A 26 13.16 0.12 21.66
C GLU A 26 13.49 0.22 20.17
N VAL A 27 12.50 0.58 19.34
CA VAL A 27 12.74 0.79 17.90
C VAL A 27 13.77 1.90 17.68
N ARG A 28 13.72 2.99 18.47
CA ARG A 28 14.70 4.08 18.42
C ARG A 28 16.11 3.70 18.87
N GLN A 29 16.31 2.57 19.56
CA GLN A 29 17.61 1.96 19.84
C GLN A 29 18.07 1.10 18.65
N ILE A 30 17.21 0.18 18.18
CA ILE A 30 17.49 -0.69 17.02
C ILE A 30 17.93 0.13 15.81
N ILE A 31 17.21 1.20 15.46
CA ILE A 31 17.51 2.01 14.27
C ILE A 31 18.81 2.84 14.38
N SER A 32 19.28 3.15 15.60
CA SER A 32 20.60 3.80 15.78
C SER A 32 21.77 2.86 15.51
N ASP A 33 21.56 1.55 15.62
CA ASP A 33 22.59 0.53 15.41
C ASP A 33 22.58 -0.12 14.03
N ILE A 34 21.74 0.38 13.10
CA ILE A 34 21.80 -0.01 11.69
C ILE A 34 23.17 0.31 11.09
N ARG A 35 23.75 -0.68 10.40
CA ARG A 35 24.99 -0.60 9.63
C ARG A 35 24.77 -1.24 8.25
N GLY A 36 25.77 -1.18 7.38
CA GLY A 36 25.72 -1.84 6.06
C GLY A 36 25.14 -1.00 4.93
N PHE A 37 24.86 0.28 5.19
CA PHE A 37 24.54 1.30 4.18
C PHE A 37 25.72 2.28 4.00
N SER A 38 25.71 3.08 2.92
CA SER A 38 26.74 4.11 2.67
C SER A 38 26.67 5.22 3.72
N THR A 39 25.46 5.72 3.98
CA THR A 39 25.16 6.56 5.14
C THR A 39 23.85 6.10 5.79
N VAL A 40 23.71 6.35 7.08
CA VAL A 40 22.48 6.11 7.84
C VAL A 40 22.14 7.41 8.57
N THR A 41 21.01 8.02 8.21
CA THR A 41 20.47 9.23 8.84
C THR A 41 19.19 8.86 9.57
N VAL A 42 19.15 9.04 10.89
CA VAL A 42 17.97 8.74 11.70
C VAL A 42 17.28 10.03 12.14
N ILE A 43 16.04 10.22 11.69
CA ILE A 43 15.22 11.40 12.01
C ILE A 43 14.18 11.00 13.06
N LYS A 44 14.47 11.33 14.32
CA LYS A 44 13.54 11.17 15.45
C LYS A 44 12.69 12.44 15.55
N ARG A 45 11.39 12.38 15.28
CA ARG A 45 10.48 13.53 15.41
C ARG A 45 10.15 13.78 16.89
N ASP A 46 10.03 15.06 17.25
CA ASP A 46 9.69 15.52 18.62
C ASP A 46 8.20 15.40 18.95
N LYS A 47 7.35 15.23 17.94
CA LYS A 47 5.89 15.10 18.06
C LYS A 47 5.40 13.99 17.14
N ASN A 48 4.27 13.37 17.50
CA ASN A 48 3.60 12.42 16.63
C ASN A 48 2.93 13.23 15.50
N LEU A 49 3.31 12.96 14.25
CA LEU A 49 2.73 13.59 13.07
C LEU A 49 1.55 12.77 12.56
N GLY A 50 1.57 11.46 12.81
CA GLY A 50 0.62 10.48 12.32
C GLY A 50 0.95 10.05 10.90
N LEU A 51 0.67 8.77 10.61
CA LEU A 51 1.08 8.04 9.39
C LEU A 51 1.16 8.90 8.12
N ALA A 52 0.06 9.49 7.66
CA ALA A 52 0.05 10.21 6.39
C ALA A 52 0.95 11.45 6.37
N LYS A 53 0.99 12.23 7.46
CA LYS A 53 1.85 13.42 7.56
C LYS A 53 3.31 13.04 7.72
N SER A 54 3.61 11.97 8.47
CA SER A 54 4.96 11.43 8.62
C SER A 54 5.52 10.99 7.26
N VAL A 55 4.78 10.16 6.51
CA VAL A 55 5.17 9.71 5.16
C VAL A 55 5.33 10.89 4.19
N ILE A 56 4.33 11.78 4.09
CA ILE A 56 4.40 12.91 3.15
C ILE A 56 5.59 13.82 3.48
N SER A 57 5.82 14.13 4.75
CA SER A 57 6.95 15.00 5.14
C SER A 57 8.31 14.34 4.95
N GLY A 58 8.49 13.09 5.39
CA GLY A 58 9.76 12.36 5.24
C GLY A 58 10.12 12.11 3.78
N VAL A 59 9.14 11.72 2.94
CA VAL A 59 9.38 11.55 1.50
C VAL A 59 9.72 12.90 0.85
N THR A 60 9.00 13.98 1.19
CA THR A 60 9.29 15.32 0.66
C THR A 60 10.69 15.81 1.06
N GLU A 61 11.10 15.58 2.31
CA GLU A 61 12.41 15.93 2.85
C GLU A 61 13.54 15.25 2.06
N VAL A 62 13.43 13.93 1.86
CA VAL A 62 14.42 13.15 1.11
C VAL A 62 14.39 13.45 -0.39
N ILE A 63 13.22 13.45 -1.02
CA ILE A 63 13.11 13.59 -2.49
C ILE A 63 13.46 15.00 -2.98
N ASN A 64 13.36 16.02 -2.13
CA ASN A 64 13.85 17.37 -2.45
C ASN A 64 15.37 17.46 -2.46
N LYS A 65 16.05 16.70 -1.61
CA LYS A 65 17.52 16.59 -1.61
C LYS A 65 17.99 15.67 -2.74
N GLU A 66 17.30 14.56 -2.94
CA GLU A 66 17.84 13.42 -3.70
C GLU A 66 17.19 13.24 -5.09
N GLY A 67 16.14 13.98 -5.44
CA GLY A 67 15.50 13.95 -6.76
C GLY A 67 14.69 12.68 -7.07
N ARG A 68 14.93 11.57 -6.38
CA ARG A 68 14.15 10.32 -6.43
C ARG A 68 14.31 9.54 -5.12
N VAL A 69 13.42 8.58 -4.88
CA VAL A 69 13.32 7.88 -3.59
C VAL A 69 12.81 6.45 -3.76
N ILE A 70 13.21 5.55 -2.86
CA ILE A 70 12.61 4.22 -2.66
C ILE A 70 12.14 4.16 -1.19
N VAL A 71 10.86 3.86 -0.98
CA VAL A 71 10.19 3.89 0.32
C VAL A 71 9.77 2.48 0.70
N LEU A 72 10.06 2.11 1.94
CA LEU A 72 9.66 0.88 2.62
C LEU A 72 8.93 1.24 3.94
N GLU A 73 7.97 0.42 4.32
CA GLU A 73 7.36 0.40 5.65
C GLU A 73 8.19 -0.57 6.53
N ASP A 74 8.11 -0.43 7.86
CA ASP A 74 8.91 -1.22 8.81
C ASP A 74 8.50 -2.70 8.90
N ASP A 75 7.33 -3.03 8.39
CA ASP A 75 6.74 -4.37 8.34
C ASP A 75 7.01 -5.11 7.01
N LEU A 76 8.02 -4.69 6.24
CA LEU A 76 8.35 -5.22 4.91
C LEU A 76 9.68 -5.97 4.87
N VAL A 77 9.63 -7.24 4.44
CA VAL A 77 10.82 -8.05 4.12
C VAL A 77 11.04 -8.05 2.60
N THR A 78 12.25 -7.72 2.16
CA THR A 78 12.60 -7.60 0.73
C THR A 78 13.39 -8.79 0.21
N SER A 79 13.12 -9.24 -1.01
CA SER A 79 13.99 -10.14 -1.77
C SER A 79 15.38 -9.52 -1.98
N PRO A 80 16.48 -10.31 -2.03
CA PRO A 80 17.83 -9.81 -2.35
C PRO A 80 17.92 -8.97 -3.64
N GLN A 81 16.99 -9.17 -4.59
CA GLN A 81 16.93 -8.45 -5.87
C GLN A 81 16.21 -7.09 -5.81
N PHE A 82 15.52 -6.78 -4.70
CA PHE A 82 14.63 -5.61 -4.58
C PHE A 82 15.31 -4.27 -4.92
N LEU A 83 16.48 -4.00 -4.32
CA LEU A 83 17.19 -2.74 -4.55
C LEU A 83 17.72 -2.64 -5.99
N GLU A 84 18.13 -3.75 -6.60
CA GLU A 84 18.61 -3.75 -7.99
C GLU A 84 17.45 -3.47 -8.95
N TYR A 85 16.33 -4.18 -8.79
CA TYR A 85 15.10 -3.93 -9.56
C TYR A 85 14.64 -2.47 -9.46
N MET A 86 14.49 -1.93 -8.25
CA MET A 86 14.01 -0.56 -8.06
C MET A 86 14.93 0.45 -8.73
N ASN A 87 16.24 0.25 -8.66
CA ASN A 87 17.22 1.11 -9.34
C ASN A 87 17.19 0.98 -10.86
N GLN A 88 17.05 -0.23 -11.40
CA GLN A 88 16.92 -0.44 -12.85
C GLN A 88 15.64 0.19 -13.39
N ALA A 89 14.51 -0.02 -12.70
CA ALA A 89 13.22 0.56 -13.07
C ALA A 89 13.22 2.11 -12.97
N LEU A 90 13.76 2.68 -11.89
CA LEU A 90 13.89 4.14 -11.72
C LEU A 90 14.74 4.79 -12.83
N ARG A 91 15.75 4.08 -13.37
CA ARG A 91 16.53 4.55 -14.53
C ARG A 91 15.76 4.35 -15.84
N HIS A 92 15.16 3.18 -16.04
CA HIS A 92 14.47 2.82 -17.29
C HIS A 92 13.31 3.77 -17.60
N TYR A 93 12.47 4.07 -16.60
CA TYR A 93 11.29 4.91 -16.76
C TYR A 93 11.51 6.40 -16.43
N GLU A 94 12.75 6.84 -16.17
CA GLU A 94 13.07 8.23 -15.77
C GLU A 94 12.49 9.27 -16.73
N ARG A 95 12.47 8.95 -18.03
CA ARG A 95 11.96 9.83 -19.10
C ARG A 95 10.59 9.41 -19.65
N ASP A 96 9.97 8.38 -19.09
CA ASP A 96 8.61 7.98 -19.48
C ASP A 96 7.59 8.94 -18.82
N PRO A 97 6.85 9.76 -19.61
CA PRO A 97 5.87 10.69 -19.08
C PRO A 97 4.59 10.00 -18.57
N LYS A 98 4.46 8.68 -18.76
CA LYS A 98 3.31 7.86 -18.34
C LYS A 98 3.59 7.01 -17.10
N VAL A 99 4.81 7.00 -16.55
CA VAL A 99 5.12 6.32 -15.27
C VAL A 99 5.19 7.30 -14.10
N PHE A 100 4.35 7.07 -13.10
CA PHE A 100 4.30 7.87 -11.87
C PHE A 100 5.11 7.25 -10.72
N SER A 101 5.07 5.91 -10.60
CA SER A 101 5.81 5.18 -9.58
C SER A 101 6.16 3.76 -10.02
N ILE A 102 7.17 3.20 -9.35
CA ILE A 102 7.49 1.77 -9.36
C ILE A 102 7.00 1.17 -8.04
N GLY A 103 6.36 0.01 -8.05
CA GLY A 103 6.05 -0.81 -6.88
C GLY A 103 6.96 -2.05 -6.83
N GLY A 104 7.13 -2.63 -5.65
CA GLY A 104 7.91 -3.86 -5.41
C GLY A 104 7.05 -5.05 -4.97
N TYR A 105 5.85 -4.80 -4.45
CA TYR A 105 4.87 -5.83 -4.14
C TYR A 105 4.07 -6.29 -5.36
N GLN A 106 3.77 -7.58 -5.43
CA GLN A 106 2.73 -8.16 -6.28
C GLN A 106 1.94 -9.18 -5.45
N PHE A 107 0.66 -9.40 -5.74
CA PHE A 107 -0.18 -10.38 -5.07
C PHE A 107 0.33 -11.82 -5.26
N PRO A 108 0.11 -12.70 -4.27
CA PRO A 108 0.27 -14.15 -4.44
C PRO A 108 -0.52 -14.68 -5.64
N GLU A 109 0.01 -15.69 -6.34
CA GLU A 109 -0.65 -16.27 -7.53
C GLU A 109 -2.06 -16.83 -7.26
N ARG A 110 -2.36 -17.20 -6.01
CA ARG A 110 -3.69 -17.63 -5.56
C ARG A 110 -4.74 -16.50 -5.60
N THR A 111 -4.30 -15.25 -5.65
CA THR A 111 -5.13 -14.03 -5.56
C THR A 111 -5.18 -13.29 -6.88
N MET A 112 -4.03 -13.09 -7.53
CA MET A 112 -3.93 -12.47 -8.86
C MET A 112 -2.91 -13.25 -9.70
N LYS A 113 -3.25 -13.56 -10.95
CA LYS A 113 -2.33 -14.22 -11.89
C LYS A 113 -1.99 -13.29 -13.04
N ILE A 114 -0.71 -13.24 -13.38
CA ILE A 114 -0.24 -12.68 -14.64
C ILE A 114 -0.57 -13.69 -15.77
N PRO A 115 -1.05 -13.25 -16.94
CA PRO A 115 -1.37 -14.15 -18.04
C PRO A 115 -0.19 -15.03 -18.46
N LYS A 116 -0.47 -16.30 -18.79
CA LYS A 116 0.54 -17.21 -19.35
C LYS A 116 1.03 -16.65 -20.70
N GLY A 117 2.35 -16.62 -20.89
CA GLY A 117 2.96 -16.06 -22.10
C GLY A 117 3.05 -14.53 -22.14
N TYR A 118 2.75 -13.84 -21.03
CA TYR A 118 3.05 -12.42 -20.90
C TYR A 118 4.57 -12.19 -21.06
N PRO A 119 5.03 -11.30 -21.97
CA PRO A 119 6.43 -11.26 -22.40
C PRO A 119 7.35 -10.39 -21.52
N PHE A 120 6.84 -9.82 -20.43
CA PHE A 120 7.57 -8.89 -19.57
C PHE A 120 7.63 -9.39 -18.12
N ASP A 121 8.71 -9.05 -17.42
CA ASP A 121 8.89 -9.30 -15.98
C ASP A 121 8.24 -8.22 -15.10
N ALA A 122 7.63 -7.20 -15.72
CA ALA A 122 6.91 -6.12 -15.07
C ALA A 122 5.64 -5.77 -15.86
N TYR A 123 4.64 -5.18 -15.20
CA TYR A 123 3.37 -4.75 -15.81
C TYR A 123 2.92 -3.39 -15.28
N SER A 124 2.12 -2.67 -16.07
CA SER A 124 1.52 -1.38 -15.70
C SER A 124 0.13 -1.51 -15.09
N GLY A 125 -0.22 -0.64 -14.14
CA GLY A 125 -1.51 -0.67 -13.43
C GLY A 125 -2.08 0.72 -13.09
N TYR A 126 -3.40 0.80 -12.96
CA TYR A 126 -4.15 2.04 -12.65
C TYR A 126 -4.13 2.44 -11.17
N ARG A 127 -3.83 1.50 -10.27
CA ARG A 127 -3.76 1.67 -8.81
C ARG A 127 -2.30 1.47 -8.37
N CYS A 128 -1.91 2.16 -7.31
CA CYS A 128 -0.62 2.12 -6.63
C CYS A 128 -0.71 1.29 -5.33
N CYS A 129 0.42 0.85 -4.78
CA CYS A 129 0.51 0.11 -3.51
C CYS A 129 1.56 0.77 -2.60
N SER A 130 1.38 0.72 -1.27
CA SER A 130 2.33 1.28 -0.28
C SER A 130 3.48 0.32 0.05
N TRP A 131 3.35 -0.97 -0.25
CA TRP A 131 4.32 -2.00 0.12
C TRP A 131 5.53 -2.01 -0.82
N GLY A 132 6.52 -1.17 -0.50
CA GLY A 132 7.74 -1.01 -1.27
C GLY A 132 7.49 -0.30 -2.59
N TRP A 133 7.83 0.98 -2.69
CA TRP A 133 7.57 1.78 -3.89
C TRP A 133 8.64 2.85 -4.11
N ALA A 134 8.68 3.41 -5.31
CA ALA A 134 9.66 4.41 -5.70
C ALA A 134 9.05 5.46 -6.65
N THR A 135 9.55 6.69 -6.61
CA THR A 135 9.14 7.78 -7.51
C THR A 135 10.26 8.83 -7.64
N TRP A 136 10.03 9.81 -8.51
CA TRP A 136 10.92 10.95 -8.78
C TRP A 136 10.25 12.26 -8.33
N LYS A 137 11.07 13.26 -8.02
CA LYS A 137 10.65 14.57 -7.50
C LYS A 137 9.62 15.24 -8.39
N ASP A 138 9.84 15.25 -9.70
CA ASP A 138 8.94 15.91 -10.67
C ASP A 138 7.58 15.20 -10.83
N ARG A 139 7.42 13.97 -10.33
CA ARG A 139 6.11 13.30 -10.18
C ARG A 139 5.51 13.59 -8.80
N TRP A 140 6.32 13.54 -7.75
CA TRP A 140 5.91 13.85 -6.37
C TRP A 140 5.35 15.27 -6.22
N ASP A 141 5.99 16.25 -6.85
CA ASP A 141 5.57 17.66 -6.86
C ASP A 141 4.20 17.88 -7.55
N ARG A 142 3.68 16.90 -8.32
CA ARG A 142 2.36 16.97 -8.96
C ARG A 142 1.20 16.52 -8.07
N ILE A 143 1.47 16.06 -6.85
CA ILE A 143 0.46 15.47 -5.97
C ILE A 143 -0.31 16.56 -5.21
N ASP A 144 -1.61 16.65 -5.48
CA ASP A 144 -2.53 17.50 -4.73
C ASP A 144 -2.95 16.84 -3.40
N TRP A 145 -2.10 16.96 -2.38
CA TRP A 145 -2.33 16.39 -1.05
C TRP A 145 -3.57 16.95 -0.34
N GLU A 146 -4.00 18.16 -0.71
CA GLU A 146 -5.16 18.87 -0.13
C GLU A 146 -6.48 18.55 -0.88
N MET A 147 -6.40 17.80 -1.98
CA MET A 147 -7.54 17.37 -2.79
C MET A 147 -8.44 18.54 -3.28
N LYS A 148 -7.80 19.64 -3.70
CA LYS A 148 -8.44 20.85 -4.27
C LYS A 148 -9.36 20.53 -5.45
N TYR A 149 -9.03 19.52 -6.25
CA TYR A 149 -9.82 19.13 -7.43
C TYR A 149 -10.95 18.11 -7.12
N PHE A 150 -11.17 17.75 -5.85
CA PHE A 150 -12.12 16.71 -5.46
C PHE A 150 -13.56 17.00 -5.90
N ASP A 151 -14.03 18.24 -5.72
CA ASP A 151 -15.43 18.59 -5.99
C ASP A 151 -15.75 18.53 -7.50
N ALA A 152 -14.80 18.94 -8.34
CA ALA A 152 -14.90 18.79 -9.80
C ALA A 152 -14.87 17.32 -10.25
N PHE A 153 -14.05 16.48 -9.59
CA PHE A 153 -14.03 15.04 -9.83
C PHE A 153 -15.35 14.35 -9.42
N MET A 154 -15.94 14.74 -8.28
CA MET A 154 -17.24 14.22 -7.85
C MET A 154 -18.40 14.65 -8.76
N ALA A 155 -18.26 15.76 -9.49
CA ALA A 155 -19.21 16.18 -10.51
C ALA A 155 -19.09 15.41 -11.85
N ASP A 156 -17.96 14.76 -12.15
CA ASP A 156 -17.75 14.00 -13.39
C ASP A 156 -17.76 12.47 -13.16
N ALA A 157 -18.89 11.85 -13.52
CA ALA A 157 -19.06 10.40 -13.49
C ALA A 157 -18.09 9.64 -14.42
N LYS A 158 -17.60 10.25 -15.52
CA LYS A 158 -16.61 9.62 -16.41
C LYS A 158 -15.24 9.57 -15.75
N SER A 159 -14.84 10.63 -15.06
CA SER A 159 -13.62 10.67 -14.24
C SER A 159 -13.68 9.65 -13.10
N GLN A 160 -14.80 9.54 -12.39
CA GLN A 160 -15.00 8.51 -11.36
C GLN A 160 -14.89 7.09 -11.94
N ALA A 161 -15.52 6.82 -13.09
CA ALA A 161 -15.40 5.53 -13.78
C ALA A 161 -13.96 5.20 -14.17
N LYS A 162 -13.21 6.16 -14.74
CA LYS A 162 -11.78 6.01 -15.07
C LYS A 162 -10.92 5.77 -13.83
N PHE A 163 -11.12 6.52 -12.75
CA PHE A 163 -10.40 6.31 -11.49
C PHE A 163 -10.65 4.91 -10.94
N ASN A 164 -11.91 4.45 -10.97
CA ASN A 164 -12.28 3.12 -10.47
C ASN A 164 -11.80 1.94 -11.35
N LEU A 165 -11.13 2.16 -12.49
CA LEU A 165 -10.48 1.08 -13.26
C LEU A 165 -9.41 0.32 -12.45
N GLY A 166 -8.86 0.94 -11.40
CA GLY A 166 -7.96 0.28 -10.44
C GLY A 166 -8.66 -0.35 -9.22
N GLY A 167 -10.00 -0.48 -9.24
CA GLY A 167 -10.81 -1.02 -8.15
C GLY A 167 -12.05 -0.16 -7.87
N ALA A 168 -13.21 -0.81 -7.71
CA ALA A 168 -14.51 -0.16 -7.50
C ALA A 168 -14.62 0.67 -6.20
N ASP A 169 -13.73 0.41 -5.25
CA ASP A 169 -13.63 1.04 -3.93
C ASP A 169 -12.98 2.43 -3.95
N ARG A 170 -12.17 2.76 -4.97
CA ARG A 170 -11.29 3.94 -4.97
C ARG A 170 -12.00 5.26 -4.74
N THR A 171 -13.11 5.51 -5.46
CA THR A 171 -13.90 6.75 -5.29
C THR A 171 -14.41 6.87 -3.85
N GLN A 172 -14.91 5.78 -3.26
CA GLN A 172 -15.41 5.80 -1.88
C GLN A 172 -14.28 6.00 -0.85
N MET A 173 -13.10 5.42 -1.06
CA MET A 173 -11.93 5.69 -0.23
C MET A 173 -11.53 7.19 -0.28
N LEU A 174 -11.63 7.82 -1.46
CA LEU A 174 -11.31 9.24 -1.63
C LEU A 174 -12.36 10.14 -0.95
N VAL A 175 -13.64 9.77 -1.02
CA VAL A 175 -14.73 10.41 -0.24
C VAL A 175 -14.44 10.32 1.26
N HIS A 176 -14.13 9.12 1.77
CA HIS A 176 -13.79 8.94 3.20
C HIS A 176 -12.56 9.75 3.63
N GLN A 177 -11.58 9.94 2.75
CA GLN A 177 -10.42 10.79 3.02
C GLN A 177 -10.83 12.27 3.11
N ARG A 178 -11.71 12.75 2.23
CA ARG A 178 -12.22 14.14 2.25
C ARG A 178 -13.07 14.41 3.49
N GLU A 179 -13.86 13.43 3.92
CA GLU A 179 -14.71 13.48 5.12
C GLU A 179 -13.95 13.28 6.44
N GLY A 180 -12.63 13.04 6.41
CA GLY A 180 -11.83 12.77 7.61
C GLY A 180 -12.08 11.40 8.27
N LYS A 181 -12.83 10.50 7.62
CA LYS A 181 -13.11 9.14 8.10
C LYS A 181 -11.91 8.21 7.99
N VAL A 182 -10.93 8.54 7.14
CA VAL A 182 -9.62 7.88 7.05
C VAL A 182 -8.52 8.93 6.93
N ASN A 183 -7.29 8.57 7.32
CA ASN A 183 -6.09 9.41 7.18
C ASN A 183 -5.03 8.70 6.33
N SER A 184 -5.34 8.55 5.05
CA SER A 184 -4.53 7.84 4.05
C SER A 184 -3.77 8.82 3.15
N TRP A 185 -2.46 8.61 3.03
CA TRP A 185 -1.65 9.21 1.97
C TRP A 185 -1.80 8.42 0.65
N ALA A 186 -1.89 7.09 0.74
CA ALA A 186 -1.88 6.19 -0.42
C ALA A 186 -3.05 6.42 -1.40
N ILE A 187 -4.29 6.68 -0.92
CA ILE A 187 -5.40 6.97 -1.85
C ILE A 187 -5.21 8.29 -2.59
N ARG A 188 -4.59 9.29 -1.97
CA ARG A 188 -4.24 10.58 -2.59
C ARG A 188 -3.12 10.43 -3.61
N PHE A 189 -2.11 9.61 -3.30
CA PHE A 189 -1.05 9.26 -4.25
C PHE A 189 -1.61 8.52 -5.49
N CYS A 190 -2.50 7.55 -5.27
CA CYS A 190 -3.23 6.86 -6.34
C CYS A 190 -4.22 7.79 -7.09
N TYR A 191 -4.69 8.89 -6.49
CA TYR A 191 -5.51 9.90 -7.17
C TYR A 191 -4.66 10.80 -8.07
N ALA A 192 -3.46 11.20 -7.63
CA ALA A 192 -2.52 11.95 -8.46
C ALA A 192 -2.09 11.17 -9.73
N HIS A 193 -1.91 9.84 -9.64
CA HIS A 193 -1.70 8.99 -10.83
C HIS A 193 -2.81 9.18 -11.87
N PHE A 194 -4.07 9.14 -11.42
CA PHE A 194 -5.24 9.32 -12.27
C PHE A 194 -5.33 10.74 -12.85
N GLN A 195 -5.14 11.77 -12.02
CA GLN A 195 -5.18 13.17 -12.45
C GLN A 195 -4.14 13.52 -13.52
N ASN A 196 -2.97 12.87 -13.48
CA ASN A 196 -1.90 13.06 -14.45
C ASN A 196 -1.97 12.10 -15.65
N ASP A 197 -2.94 11.17 -15.65
CA ASP A 197 -3.04 10.06 -16.61
C ASP A 197 -1.75 9.21 -16.72
N MET A 198 -1.18 8.86 -15.57
CA MET A 198 0.05 8.08 -15.40
C MET A 198 -0.23 6.77 -14.64
N ARG A 199 0.71 5.82 -14.69
CA ARG A 199 0.57 4.43 -14.21
C ARG A 199 1.60 4.09 -13.14
N CYS A 200 1.29 3.08 -12.33
CA CYS A 200 2.25 2.41 -11.46
C CYS A 200 2.79 1.18 -12.19
N ILE A 201 4.11 0.99 -12.19
CA ILE A 201 4.76 -0.24 -12.70
C ILE A 201 4.95 -1.22 -11.54
N TYR A 202 4.66 -2.49 -11.79
CA TYR A 202 4.75 -3.58 -10.83
C TYR A 202 5.61 -4.72 -11.37
N PRO A 203 6.31 -5.49 -10.52
CA PRO A 203 7.00 -6.71 -10.94
C PRO A 203 5.98 -7.86 -11.11
N ALA A 204 6.26 -8.79 -12.02
CA ALA A 204 5.37 -9.92 -12.31
C ALA A 204 5.28 -10.95 -11.15
N LYS A 205 6.31 -10.99 -10.28
CA LYS A 205 6.32 -11.66 -8.98
C LYS A 205 6.72 -10.66 -7.89
N SER A 206 6.33 -10.91 -6.64
CA SER A 206 6.65 -9.98 -5.55
C SER A 206 8.13 -9.98 -5.20
N LEU A 207 8.68 -8.79 -4.96
CA LEU A 207 10.01 -8.57 -4.39
C LEU A 207 9.92 -8.15 -2.91
N VAL A 208 8.71 -8.08 -2.36
CA VAL A 208 8.41 -7.65 -0.99
C VAL A 208 7.35 -8.58 -0.39
N ASN A 209 7.53 -8.97 0.88
CA ASN A 209 6.50 -9.59 1.69
C ASN A 209 6.16 -8.65 2.85
N ASN A 210 4.87 -8.46 3.13
CA ASN A 210 4.42 -7.73 4.31
C ASN A 210 4.20 -8.74 5.45
N ILE A 211 4.84 -8.50 6.60
CA ILE A 211 4.75 -9.33 7.81
C ILE A 211 3.88 -8.71 8.91
N GLY A 212 3.37 -7.48 8.72
CA GLY A 212 2.49 -6.74 9.63
C GLY A 212 0.99 -7.06 9.47
N LEU A 213 0.64 -8.20 8.88
CA LEU A 213 -0.75 -8.67 8.73
C LEU A 213 -1.28 -9.40 9.98
N ASP A 214 -0.73 -9.10 11.15
CA ASP A 214 -0.99 -9.71 12.47
C ASP A 214 -2.08 -8.98 13.30
N ASN A 215 -2.72 -7.96 12.71
CA ASN A 215 -3.63 -6.98 13.36
C ASN A 215 -2.95 -5.92 14.23
N SER A 216 -1.62 -5.81 14.26
CA SER A 216 -0.92 -4.82 15.09
C SER A 216 -1.01 -3.39 14.52
N GLY A 217 -0.89 -3.22 13.20
CA GLY A 217 -0.87 -1.94 12.48
C GLY A 217 -2.19 -1.16 12.41
N VAL A 218 -2.10 0.11 11.98
CA VAL A 218 -3.23 1.07 11.99
C VAL A 218 -4.35 0.73 10.99
N HIS A 219 -4.03 -0.03 9.93
CA HIS A 219 -4.95 -0.34 8.83
C HIS A 219 -4.89 -1.82 8.38
N CYS A 220 -4.40 -2.74 9.23
CA CYS A 220 -4.33 -4.16 8.91
C CYS A 220 -5.49 -4.97 9.51
N GLY A 221 -5.91 -5.98 8.77
CA GLY A 221 -6.54 -7.18 9.30
C GLY A 221 -5.85 -8.38 8.65
N VAL A 222 -5.90 -9.57 9.27
CA VAL A 222 -5.35 -10.80 8.69
C VAL A 222 -5.98 -11.05 7.31
N ASP A 223 -5.19 -10.90 6.23
CA ASP A 223 -5.62 -11.12 4.85
C ASP A 223 -4.70 -12.13 4.13
N PRO A 224 -5.00 -13.44 4.21
CA PRO A 224 -4.22 -14.49 3.55
C PRO A 224 -4.21 -14.41 2.01
N SER A 225 -5.02 -13.52 1.41
CA SER A 225 -4.95 -13.24 -0.02
C SER A 225 -3.75 -12.36 -0.39
N ARG A 226 -3.09 -11.73 0.58
CA ARG A 226 -1.99 -10.76 0.36
C ARG A 226 -0.61 -11.25 0.80
N GLN A 227 -0.57 -12.11 1.81
CA GLN A 227 0.67 -12.67 2.38
C GLN A 227 1.36 -13.62 1.40
N HIS A 228 2.68 -13.56 1.27
CA HIS A 228 3.46 -14.59 0.56
C HIS A 228 4.02 -15.60 1.55
N ASP A 229 4.04 -16.87 1.14
CA ASP A 229 4.60 -17.96 1.93
C ASP A 229 6.15 -17.93 1.85
N ALA A 230 6.69 -17.53 0.69
CA ALA A 230 8.10 -17.19 0.46
C ALA A 230 8.22 -16.22 -0.73
N LEU A 231 9.35 -15.51 -0.83
CA LEU A 231 9.72 -14.71 -2.00
C LEU A 231 10.65 -15.50 -2.93
N ASP A 232 10.63 -15.17 -4.22
CA ASP A 232 11.62 -15.68 -5.19
C ASP A 232 12.91 -14.86 -5.08
N GLU A 233 13.92 -15.41 -4.40
CA GLU A 233 15.21 -14.74 -4.17
C GLU A 233 16.06 -14.55 -5.43
N ASN A 234 15.74 -15.29 -6.50
CA ASN A 234 16.47 -15.25 -7.77
C ASN A 234 15.76 -14.42 -8.85
N PHE A 235 14.50 -14.04 -8.62
CA PHE A 235 13.75 -13.22 -9.56
C PHE A 235 14.21 -11.77 -9.55
N LEU A 236 15.04 -11.41 -10.53
CA LEU A 236 15.36 -10.04 -10.89
C LEU A 236 14.67 -9.72 -12.22
N PRO A 237 13.65 -8.83 -12.26
CA PRO A 237 13.03 -8.38 -13.51
C PRO A 237 14.05 -7.74 -14.46
N LYS A 238 14.01 -8.12 -15.74
CA LYS A 238 14.90 -7.59 -16.80
C LYS A 238 14.10 -7.04 -17.99
N LEU A 239 12.94 -7.62 -18.28
CA LEU A 239 12.06 -7.22 -19.36
C LEU A 239 10.99 -6.25 -18.83
N PHE A 240 11.25 -4.96 -18.95
CA PHE A 240 10.31 -3.90 -18.58
C PHE A 240 9.23 -3.70 -19.65
N CYS A 241 7.98 -3.52 -19.23
CA CYS A 241 6.83 -3.25 -20.10
C CYS A 241 6.71 -1.76 -20.47
N PRO A 242 6.01 -1.39 -21.56
CA PRO A 242 5.56 -0.01 -21.72
C PRO A 242 4.51 0.35 -20.65
N ALA A 243 4.44 1.63 -20.26
CA ALA A 243 3.40 2.12 -19.35
C ALA A 243 1.98 2.01 -19.93
N GLU A 244 1.85 2.15 -21.26
CA GLU A 244 0.58 2.04 -22.00
C GLU A 244 0.75 1.26 -23.31
N PRO A 245 -0.29 0.54 -23.78
CA PRO A 245 -1.56 0.30 -23.10
C PRO A 245 -1.42 -0.70 -21.94
N ILE A 246 -2.26 -0.57 -20.91
CA ILE A 246 -2.37 -1.61 -19.87
C ILE A 246 -3.05 -2.84 -20.48
N VAL A 247 -2.47 -4.02 -20.23
CA VAL A 247 -3.03 -5.33 -20.62
C VAL A 247 -4.41 -5.52 -19.97
N PRO A 248 -5.50 -5.69 -20.74
CA PRO A 248 -6.86 -5.77 -20.21
C PRO A 248 -7.07 -6.86 -19.15
N GLU A 249 -6.48 -8.04 -19.35
CA GLU A 249 -6.58 -9.19 -18.43
C GLU A 249 -5.93 -8.89 -17.07
N ILE A 250 -4.80 -8.16 -17.08
CA ILE A 250 -4.11 -7.71 -15.87
C ILE A 250 -4.93 -6.62 -15.16
N ALA A 251 -5.46 -5.64 -15.90
CA ALA A 251 -6.33 -4.61 -15.33
C ALA A 251 -7.59 -5.22 -14.69
N GLU A 252 -8.24 -6.17 -15.36
CA GLU A 252 -9.42 -6.86 -14.85
C GLU A 252 -9.09 -7.74 -13.62
N ALA A 253 -7.94 -8.42 -13.62
CA ALA A 253 -7.47 -9.15 -12.45
C ALA A 253 -7.24 -8.22 -11.25
N PHE A 254 -6.57 -7.08 -11.44
CA PHE A 254 -6.37 -6.07 -10.39
C PHE A 254 -7.72 -5.50 -9.89
N TYR A 255 -8.62 -5.15 -10.81
CA TYR A 255 -9.97 -4.66 -10.48
C TYR A 255 -10.77 -5.66 -9.64
N ARG A 256 -10.68 -6.98 -9.95
CA ARG A 256 -11.34 -8.04 -9.17
C ARG A 256 -10.81 -8.19 -7.75
N VAL A 257 -9.53 -7.90 -7.48
CA VAL A 257 -8.96 -7.95 -6.12
C VAL A 257 -9.53 -6.84 -5.23
N PHE A 258 -9.72 -5.64 -5.79
CA PHE A 258 -10.21 -4.46 -5.06
C PHE A 258 -11.72 -4.22 -5.17
N SER A 259 -12.44 -5.06 -5.90
CA SER A 259 -13.90 -4.99 -6.01
C SER A 259 -14.56 -6.04 -5.12
N PRO A 260 -15.60 -5.69 -4.34
CA PRO A 260 -16.32 -6.69 -3.55
C PRO A 260 -16.79 -7.83 -4.44
N LYS A 261 -16.43 -9.07 -4.09
CA LYS A 261 -17.02 -10.25 -4.73
C LYS A 261 -18.53 -10.15 -4.54
N LEU A 262 -19.27 -9.99 -5.65
CA LEU A 262 -20.70 -10.26 -5.70
C LEU A 262 -20.88 -11.77 -5.45
N GLY A 263 -20.81 -12.19 -4.17
CA GLY A 263 -21.27 -13.51 -3.78
C GLY A 263 -22.70 -13.67 -4.27
N ALA A 264 -23.13 -14.91 -4.53
CA ALA A 264 -24.42 -15.23 -5.20
C ALA A 264 -25.70 -14.72 -4.48
N LYS A 265 -25.58 -13.95 -3.39
CA LYS A 265 -26.64 -13.22 -2.68
C LYS A 265 -26.71 -11.72 -3.05
N GLY A 266 -25.75 -11.19 -3.82
CA GLY A 266 -25.60 -9.76 -4.12
C GLY A 266 -26.63 -9.18 -5.10
N ILE A 267 -27.14 -10.00 -6.02
CA ILE A 267 -28.12 -9.56 -7.04
C ILE A 267 -29.56 -9.54 -6.50
N PHE A 268 -29.88 -10.37 -5.49
CA PHE A 268 -31.25 -10.48 -4.94
C PHE A 268 -31.52 -9.70 -3.65
N SER A 269 -30.51 -9.12 -3.00
CA SER A 269 -30.67 -8.59 -1.62
C SER A 269 -31.08 -7.12 -1.50
N ARG A 270 -30.82 -6.28 -2.51
CA ARG A 270 -31.11 -4.81 -2.43
C ARG A 270 -32.60 -4.46 -2.47
N GLY A 271 -33.46 -5.26 -3.10
CA GLY A 271 -34.93 -5.09 -3.01
C GLY A 271 -35.58 -5.88 -1.86
N TRP A 272 -35.11 -7.10 -1.63
CA TRP A 272 -35.79 -8.05 -0.73
C TRP A 272 -35.70 -7.68 0.75
N GLY A 273 -34.63 -6.99 1.17
CA GLY A 273 -34.48 -6.52 2.55
C GLY A 273 -35.56 -5.51 2.96
N PHE A 274 -35.92 -4.59 2.06
CA PHE A 274 -36.95 -3.59 2.29
C PHE A 274 -38.36 -4.23 2.32
N LEU A 275 -38.63 -5.13 1.37
CA LEU A 275 -39.86 -5.93 1.32
C LEU A 275 -40.05 -6.80 2.57
N LYS A 276 -39.01 -7.53 3.03
CA LYS A 276 -39.08 -8.29 4.29
C LYS A 276 -39.33 -7.40 5.50
N LYS A 277 -38.75 -6.20 5.56
CA LYS A 277 -38.94 -5.27 6.69
C LYS A 277 -40.37 -4.70 6.69
N ALA A 278 -40.91 -4.34 5.53
CA ALA A 278 -42.30 -3.93 5.36
C ALA A 278 -43.30 -5.06 5.68
N TYR A 279 -43.08 -6.25 5.10
CA TYR A 279 -43.91 -7.44 5.35
C TYR A 279 -43.90 -7.83 6.83
N ARG A 280 -42.75 -7.82 7.51
CA ARG A 280 -42.67 -8.13 8.95
C ARG A 280 -43.39 -7.08 9.81
N LYS A 281 -43.38 -5.79 9.39
CA LYS A 281 -44.15 -4.72 10.05
C LYS A 281 -45.66 -4.87 9.82
N MET A 282 -46.09 -5.34 8.66
CA MET A 282 -47.49 -5.68 8.39
C MET A 282 -47.93 -6.96 9.13
N ALA A 283 -47.13 -8.03 9.11
CA ALA A 283 -47.42 -9.27 9.82
C ALA A 283 -47.58 -9.04 11.34
N LEU A 284 -46.72 -8.23 11.96
CA LEU A 284 -46.86 -7.84 13.37
C LEU A 284 -48.12 -6.98 13.65
N LYS A 285 -48.63 -6.26 12.63
CA LYS A 285 -49.83 -5.40 12.75
C LYS A 285 -51.14 -6.18 12.52
N TYR A 286 -51.12 -7.20 11.66
CA TYR A 286 -52.33 -7.89 11.18
C TYR A 286 -52.42 -9.38 11.57
N HIS A 287 -51.33 -10.01 11.97
CA HIS A 287 -51.25 -11.42 12.39
C HIS A 287 -50.30 -11.63 13.60
N PRO A 288 -50.57 -10.98 14.75
CA PRO A 288 -49.71 -11.07 15.95
C PRO A 288 -49.70 -12.47 16.59
N ASP A 289 -50.69 -13.30 16.28
CA ASP A 289 -50.88 -14.69 16.71
C ASP A 289 -49.79 -15.65 16.20
N LYS A 290 -49.07 -15.31 15.12
CA LYS A 290 -48.18 -16.23 14.39
C LYS A 290 -46.69 -16.12 14.72
N ASN A 291 -46.31 -15.45 15.81
CA ASN A 291 -44.90 -15.18 16.12
C ASN A 291 -44.55 -15.35 17.62
N PRO A 292 -44.49 -16.60 18.13
CA PRO A 292 -44.16 -16.90 19.52
C PRO A 292 -42.69 -16.59 19.86
N GLY A 293 -42.42 -16.39 21.15
CA GLY A 293 -41.21 -15.74 21.68
C GLY A 293 -39.92 -16.57 21.73
N ILE A 294 -38.85 -15.87 22.12
CA ILE A 294 -37.46 -16.34 22.25
C ILE A 294 -37.23 -17.09 23.58
N PRO A 295 -36.55 -18.25 23.61
CA PRO A 295 -35.99 -18.83 24.83
C PRO A 295 -34.60 -18.26 25.19
N LYS A 296 -34.33 -18.12 26.50
CA LYS A 296 -32.99 -17.83 27.07
C LYS A 296 -32.44 -19.08 27.79
N SER A 297 -31.17 -19.46 27.55
CA SER A 297 -30.24 -20.01 28.57
C SER A 297 -28.84 -20.31 27.97
N ALA A 298 -27.82 -20.35 28.84
CA ALA A 298 -26.39 -20.66 28.56
C ALA A 298 -26.08 -22.14 28.96
N PRO A 299 -24.84 -22.69 29.21
CA PRO A 299 -23.52 -22.06 29.49
C PRO A 299 -22.19 -22.75 29.02
N TYR A 300 -21.07 -22.03 29.21
CA TYR A 300 -19.66 -22.38 29.59
C TYR A 300 -18.79 -23.54 29.01
N GLY A 301 -17.46 -23.26 28.96
CA GLY A 301 -16.30 -24.16 28.86
C GLY A 301 -15.05 -23.48 28.25
N THR A 302 -14.23 -22.72 29.00
CA THR A 302 -12.92 -23.10 29.63
C THR A 302 -11.81 -23.44 28.61
N GLN A 303 -10.77 -22.59 28.44
CA GLN A 303 -9.47 -22.56 29.19
C GLN A 303 -8.56 -23.77 28.84
N ASP A 304 -7.23 -23.69 28.69
CA ASP A 304 -6.21 -22.62 28.78
C ASP A 304 -5.22 -22.75 27.57
N GLU A 305 -4.02 -22.16 27.43
CA GLU A 305 -3.08 -21.45 28.33
C GLU A 305 -2.17 -20.46 27.55
N ASP A 306 -1.26 -19.78 28.26
CA ASP A 306 -0.29 -18.75 27.84
C ASP A 306 0.94 -19.24 27.06
N ASP A 307 1.43 -18.45 26.08
CA ASP A 307 2.69 -17.68 26.15
C ASP A 307 2.78 -16.69 24.94
N PHE A 308 3.72 -15.73 24.97
CA PHE A 308 4.03 -14.67 23.95
C PHE A 308 3.43 -13.26 24.08
N THR A 309 2.46 -13.00 24.95
CA THR A 309 1.85 -11.65 25.11
C THR A 309 2.74 -10.65 25.88
N ARG A 310 3.89 -10.27 25.32
CA ARG A 310 4.75 -9.21 25.91
C ARG A 310 5.60 -8.34 24.99
N LEU A 311 5.41 -8.35 23.66
CA LEU A 311 6.17 -7.50 22.70
C LEU A 311 5.33 -6.70 21.67
N ASP A 312 4.00 -6.82 21.66
CA ASP A 312 3.16 -6.45 20.48
C ASP A 312 2.69 -4.98 20.33
N ASN A 313 3.14 -4.07 21.20
CA ASN A 313 2.67 -2.67 21.18
C ASN A 313 3.70 -1.62 20.71
N ALA A 314 4.81 -2.06 20.11
CA ALA A 314 5.97 -1.19 19.81
C ALA A 314 6.00 -0.50 18.43
N TYR A 315 5.72 -1.25 17.36
CA TYR A 315 6.17 -0.92 15.99
C TYR A 315 5.18 -0.06 15.19
N LYS A 316 4.90 1.19 15.64
CA LYS A 316 3.80 1.99 15.09
C LYS A 316 4.19 3.47 14.87
N ASN A 317 4.42 3.81 13.60
CA ASN A 317 4.73 5.11 12.96
C ASN A 317 6.21 5.27 12.51
N PHE A 318 6.68 4.40 11.62
CA PHE A 318 7.97 4.54 10.94
C PHE A 318 7.80 4.55 9.42
N ALA A 319 8.69 5.26 8.75
CA ALA A 319 8.88 5.16 7.30
C ALA A 319 10.38 4.98 7.04
N VAL A 320 10.74 3.88 6.40
CA VAL A 320 12.11 3.57 5.99
C VAL A 320 12.30 4.11 4.58
N ILE A 321 12.98 5.25 4.47
CA ILE A 321 13.10 5.99 3.23
C ILE A 321 14.54 5.86 2.72
N THR A 322 14.77 4.91 1.83
CA THR A 322 16.06 4.77 1.14
C THR A 322 16.16 5.76 -0.03
N ALA A 323 17.24 6.53 -0.10
CA ALA A 323 17.53 7.37 -1.25
C ALA A 323 18.72 6.81 -2.02
N VAL A 324 18.62 6.81 -3.35
CA VAL A 324 19.67 6.20 -4.19
C VAL A 324 20.22 7.20 -5.20
N ASN A 325 21.20 7.97 -4.71
CA ASN A 325 21.96 8.92 -5.52
C ASN A 325 23.43 8.56 -5.69
N LYS A 326 24.15 8.16 -4.62
CA LYS A 326 25.60 7.95 -4.72
C LYS A 326 26.03 6.79 -5.64
N VAL A 327 25.22 5.73 -5.77
CA VAL A 327 25.49 4.58 -6.67
C VAL A 327 25.77 5.01 -8.11
N PHE A 328 25.18 6.11 -8.58
CA PHE A 328 25.16 6.43 -10.01
C PHE A 328 26.39 7.18 -10.53
N GLN A 329 26.97 8.09 -9.74
CA GLN A 329 28.13 8.87 -10.18
C GLN A 329 29.37 7.98 -10.34
N GLU A 330 29.69 7.16 -9.33
CA GLU A 330 30.85 6.26 -9.40
C GLU A 330 30.72 5.17 -10.49
N TYR A 331 29.51 4.65 -10.76
CA TYR A 331 29.32 3.63 -11.80
C TYR A 331 29.56 4.19 -13.22
N GLU A 332 28.96 5.34 -13.55
CA GLU A 332 29.16 5.97 -14.86
C GLU A 332 30.58 6.55 -15.03
N GLU A 333 31.22 7.00 -13.95
CA GLU A 333 32.63 7.40 -13.99
C GLU A 333 33.58 6.22 -14.18
N ASN A 334 33.34 5.08 -13.53
CA ASN A 334 34.16 3.89 -13.70
C ASN A 334 33.95 3.23 -15.06
N LYS A 335 32.73 3.25 -15.60
CA LYS A 335 32.42 2.78 -16.96
C LYS A 335 33.02 3.65 -18.08
N LYS A 336 33.40 4.89 -17.78
CA LYS A 336 34.17 5.78 -18.69
C LYS A 336 35.69 5.64 -18.55
N LYS A 337 36.17 4.85 -17.56
CA LYS A 337 37.59 4.58 -17.27
C LYS A 337 38.01 3.15 -17.65
N MET A 338 37.06 2.34 -18.14
CA MET A 338 37.25 1.00 -18.71
C MET A 338 36.93 1.03 -20.21
#